data_AF-A0AAV5SUY8-F1
#
_entry.id   AF-A0AAV5SUY8-F1
#
_cell.length_a   1.000
_cell.length_b   1.000
_cell.length_c   1.000
_cell.angle_alpha   90.00
_cell.angle_beta   90.00
_cell.angle_gamma   90.00
#
_symmetry.space_group_name_H-M   'P 1'
#
loop_
_entity.id
_entity.type
_entity.pdbx_description
1 polymer ?
#
loop_
_entity_poly.entity_id
_entity_poly.type
_entity_poly.pdbx_seq_one_letter_code
_entity_poly.pdbx_strand_id
1 'polypeptide(L)'
;RCSGSLCSFDPSLRGGRIGNPGLRARLNERMFRYASQMLGEMISREIQHARLPDIIQTTESLLDERIVLYNGYVARYRCPQRVVVLPKAPNHLMLQLQNFDVGINTKIAGHFNLGTPMVTKSVVPSGVLQINLHGV
;
A
#
# COMPACT_ATOMS: atom_id res chain seq x y z
N ARG A 1 -33.36 -8.56 -43.59
CA ARG A 1 -34.64 -9.19 -43.15
C ARG A 1 -34.28 -10.54 -42.56
N CYS A 2 -34.28 -10.69 -41.24
CA CYS A 2 -34.09 -11.99 -40.59
C CYS A 2 -35.43 -12.72 -40.59
N SER A 3 -35.45 -13.93 -41.14
CA SER A 3 -36.61 -14.82 -41.24
C SER A 3 -36.31 -16.06 -40.40
N GLY A 4 -37.02 -16.25 -39.30
CA GLY A 4 -36.88 -17.40 -38.40
C GLY A 4 -37.17 -17.05 -36.94
N SER A 5 -37.82 -17.97 -36.22
CA SER A 5 -38.24 -17.86 -34.81
C SER A 5 -37.12 -17.63 -33.78
N LEU A 6 -35.86 -17.53 -34.24
CA LEU A 6 -34.67 -17.18 -33.43
C LEU A 6 -34.51 -15.67 -33.22
N CYS A 7 -35.33 -14.83 -33.86
CA CYS A 7 -35.35 -13.38 -33.64
C CYS A 7 -36.47 -12.91 -32.71
N SER A 8 -37.00 -13.79 -31.84
CA SER A 8 -37.93 -13.39 -30.79
C SER A 8 -37.16 -12.70 -29.66
N PHE A 9 -36.77 -11.45 -29.90
CA PHE A 9 -36.29 -10.56 -28.86
C PHE A 9 -37.49 -10.19 -28.00
N ASP A 10 -37.53 -10.69 -26.76
CA ASP A 10 -38.61 -10.41 -25.81
C ASP A 10 -38.65 -8.90 -25.53
N PRO A 11 -39.71 -8.18 -25.94
CA PRO A 11 -39.80 -6.72 -25.80
C PRO A 11 -39.81 -6.26 -24.34
N SER A 12 -40.03 -7.17 -23.37
CA SER A 12 -39.88 -6.89 -21.94
C SER A 12 -38.43 -6.59 -21.52
N LEU A 13 -37.43 -7.03 -22.30
CA LEU A 13 -36.01 -6.73 -22.08
C LEU A 13 -35.59 -5.37 -22.66
N ARG A 14 -36.43 -4.73 -23.47
CA ARG A 14 -36.14 -3.45 -24.16
C ARG A 14 -36.19 -2.22 -23.26
N GLY A 15 -36.59 -2.40 -22.01
CA GLY A 15 -36.66 -1.35 -20.99
C GLY A 15 -36.25 -1.89 -19.62
N GLY A 16 -35.15 -2.65 -19.57
CA GLY A 16 -34.67 -3.40 -18.41
C GLY A 16 -35.02 -2.73 -17.08
N ARG A 17 -35.63 -3.48 -16.16
CA ARG A 17 -36.16 -2.96 -14.89
C ARG A 17 -35.10 -2.10 -14.20
N ILE A 18 -35.29 -0.77 -14.25
CA ILE A 18 -34.46 0.20 -13.54
C ILE A 18 -34.65 -0.08 -12.05
N GLY A 19 -33.62 -0.64 -11.41
CA GLY A 19 -33.62 -0.92 -9.97
C GLY A 19 -33.04 -2.27 -9.57
N ASN A 20 -33.01 -3.27 -10.47
CA ASN A 20 -32.43 -4.58 -10.16
C ASN A 20 -31.29 -4.92 -11.13
N PRO A 21 -30.13 -5.40 -10.63
CA PRO A 21 -29.02 -5.78 -11.49
C PRO A 21 -29.39 -7.02 -12.32
N GLY A 22 -28.94 -7.07 -13.57
CA GLY A 22 -29.14 -8.23 -14.45
C GLY A 22 -28.50 -9.51 -13.92
N LEU A 23 -27.47 -9.38 -13.08
CA LEU A 23 -26.84 -10.48 -12.34
C LEU A 23 -26.60 -10.05 -10.89
N ARG A 24 -27.02 -10.89 -9.93
CA ARG A 24 -26.79 -10.68 -8.50
C ARG A 24 -25.99 -11.83 -7.91
N ALA A 25 -24.74 -11.56 -7.55
CA ALA A 25 -23.93 -12.49 -6.77
C ALA A 25 -24.07 -12.17 -5.28
N ARG A 26 -24.28 -13.19 -4.44
CA ARG A 26 -24.28 -13.06 -2.98
C ARG A 26 -23.18 -13.94 -2.42
N LEU A 27 -22.25 -13.32 -1.70
CA LEU A 27 -21.21 -14.05 -1.00
C LEU A 27 -21.63 -14.29 0.45
N ASN A 28 -21.59 -15.54 0.89
CA ASN A 28 -21.91 -15.92 2.26
C ASN A 28 -20.65 -15.96 3.13
N GLU A 29 -20.83 -15.90 4.45
CA GLU A 29 -19.74 -15.93 5.43
C GLU A 29 -18.79 -17.14 5.26
N ARG A 30 -19.32 -18.30 4.88
CA ARG A 30 -18.50 -19.51 4.62
C ARG A 30 -17.49 -19.30 3.50
N MET A 31 -17.85 -18.54 2.47
CA MET A 31 -16.93 -18.25 1.37
C MET A 31 -15.85 -17.26 1.79
N PHE A 32 -16.17 -16.32 2.69
CA PHE A 32 -15.18 -15.44 3.30
C PHE A 32 -14.19 -16.22 4.18
N ARG A 33 -14.66 -17.23 4.92
CA ARG A 33 -13.76 -18.14 5.67
C ARG A 33 -12.81 -18.91 4.74
N TYR A 34 -13.32 -19.39 3.60
CA TYR A 34 -12.49 -20.05 2.59
C TYR A 34 -11.49 -19.08 1.95
N ALA A 35 -11.94 -17.90 1.53
CA ALA A 35 -11.08 -16.85 0.97
C ALA A 35 -9.98 -16.43 1.95
N SER A 36 -10.27 -16.42 3.25
CA SER A 36 -9.29 -16.11 4.31
C SER A 36 -8.09 -17.08 4.29
N GLN A 37 -8.33 -18.36 4.00
CA GLN A 37 -7.26 -19.36 3.92
C GLN A 37 -6.36 -19.12 2.70
N MET A 38 -6.95 -18.82 1.54
CA MET A 38 -6.21 -18.54 0.31
C MET A 38 -5.42 -17.23 0.40
N LEU A 39 -5.97 -16.22 1.06
CA LEU A 39 -5.35 -14.91 1.18
C LEU A 39 -4.05 -14.93 1.99
N GLY A 40 -3.87 -15.86 2.92
CA GLY A 40 -2.63 -15.97 3.68
C GLY A 40 -1.41 -16.17 2.79
N GLU A 41 -1.50 -17.10 1.84
CA GLU A 41 -0.41 -17.38 0.88
C GLU A 41 -0.21 -16.23 -0.10
N MET A 42 -1.32 -15.68 -0.62
CA MET A 42 -1.27 -14.57 -1.59
C MET A 42 -0.63 -13.32 -0.98
N ILE A 43 -1.05 -12.92 0.23
CA ILE A 43 -0.50 -11.76 0.94
C ILE A 43 0.98 -11.99 1.26
N SER A 44 1.34 -13.21 1.67
CA SER A 44 2.75 -13.52 1.98
C SER A 44 3.64 -13.37 0.75
N ARG A 45 3.18 -13.87 -0.40
CA ARG A 45 3.91 -13.73 -1.66
C ARG A 45 4.02 -12.26 -2.08
N GLU A 46 2.92 -11.53 -2.04
CA GLU A 46 2.89 -10.15 -2.54
C GLU A 46 3.74 -9.21 -1.69
N ILE A 47 3.70 -9.35 -0.35
CA ILE A 47 4.50 -8.51 0.54
C ILE A 47 5.99 -8.79 0.38
N GLN A 48 6.40 -10.06 0.24
CA GLN A 48 7.82 -10.40 0.04
C GLN A 48 8.39 -9.83 -1.26
N HIS A 49 7.56 -9.66 -2.29
CA HIS A 49 7.97 -9.12 -3.58
C HIS A 49 7.64 -7.63 -3.75
N ALA A 50 7.03 -7.01 -2.74
CA ALA A 50 6.66 -5.60 -2.78
C ALA A 50 7.94 -4.75 -2.79
N ARG A 51 8.08 -3.92 -3.81
CA ARG A 51 9.08 -2.85 -3.85
C ARG A 51 8.47 -1.59 -3.24
N LEU A 52 9.16 -1.01 -2.27
CA LEU A 52 8.72 0.24 -1.66
C LEU A 52 9.15 1.40 -2.56
N PRO A 53 8.26 2.37 -2.83
CA PRO A 53 8.63 3.56 -3.57
C PRO A 53 9.66 4.38 -2.79
N ASP A 54 10.49 5.14 -3.51
CA ASP A 54 11.45 6.03 -2.90
C ASP A 54 10.72 7.17 -2.16
N ILE A 55 11.10 7.39 -0.90
CA ILE A 55 10.52 8.41 -0.03
C ILE A 55 11.54 9.56 0.06
N ILE A 56 11.16 10.72 -0.46
CA ILE A 56 11.96 11.94 -0.38
C ILE A 56 11.33 12.83 0.69
N GLN A 57 12.06 13.04 1.79
CA GLN A 57 11.66 13.95 2.86
C GLN A 57 12.61 15.14 2.91
N THR A 58 12.07 16.33 2.71
CA THR A 58 12.77 17.59 2.97
C THR A 58 12.33 18.08 4.34
N THR A 59 13.27 18.19 5.27
CA THR A 59 12.98 18.74 6.59
C THR A 59 13.37 20.22 6.56
N GLU A 60 12.40 21.10 6.74
CA GLU A 60 12.64 22.53 6.91
C GLU A 60 13.08 22.78 8.36
N SER A 61 14.33 22.48 8.70
CA SER A 61 14.90 22.85 10.00
C SER A 61 16.24 23.53 9.80
N LEU A 62 16.21 24.87 9.73
CA LEU A 62 17.34 25.82 9.74
C LEU A 62 18.44 25.63 8.68
N LEU A 63 18.48 24.50 8.01
CA LEU A 63 19.39 24.06 6.98
C LEU A 63 18.52 23.39 5.89
N ASP A 64 18.81 23.66 4.62
CA ASP A 64 18.18 22.96 3.49
C ASP A 64 18.66 21.50 3.49
N GLU A 65 18.04 20.69 4.34
CA GLU A 65 18.37 19.28 4.53
C GLU A 65 17.39 18.42 3.74
N ARG A 66 17.93 17.75 2.71
CA ARG A 66 17.18 16.76 1.93
C ARG A 66 17.63 15.37 2.32
N ILE A 67 16.71 14.57 2.84
CA ILE A 67 16.92 13.15 3.13
C ILE A 67 16.10 12.33 2.12
N VAL A 68 16.75 11.39 1.46
CA VAL A 68 16.17 10.50 0.46
C VAL A 68 16.34 9.07 0.96
N LEU A 69 15.22 8.43 1.27
CA LEU A 69 15.13 6.99 1.48
C LEU A 69 14.83 6.35 0.12
N TYR A 70 15.74 5.55 -0.40
CA TYR A 70 15.57 4.94 -1.72
C TYR A 70 15.89 3.45 -1.70
N ASN A 71 15.31 2.76 -2.69
CA ASN A 71 15.49 1.34 -2.90
C ASN A 71 15.11 0.51 -1.66
N GLY A 72 13.94 0.79 -1.10
CA GLY A 72 13.39 0.03 0.02
C GLY A 72 12.92 -1.36 -0.42
N TYR A 73 13.40 -2.39 0.28
CA TYR A 73 12.96 -3.78 0.06
C TYR A 73 12.68 -4.48 1.38
N VAL A 74 11.82 -5.49 1.33
CA VAL A 74 11.49 -6.32 2.49
C VAL A 74 12.68 -7.26 2.77
N ALA A 75 13.33 -7.05 3.92
CA ALA A 75 14.51 -7.80 4.34
C ALA A 75 14.16 -8.98 5.24
N ARG A 76 13.12 -8.85 6.06
CA ARG A 76 12.62 -9.91 6.93
C ARG A 76 11.10 -9.95 6.86
N TYR A 77 10.55 -11.14 6.76
CA TYR A 77 9.12 -11.35 6.68
C TYR A 77 8.74 -12.52 7.59
N ARG A 78 7.83 -12.28 8.53
CA ARG A 78 7.23 -13.33 9.34
C ARG A 78 5.79 -13.53 8.91
N CYS A 79 5.47 -14.74 8.45
CA CYS A 79 4.11 -15.06 7.99
C CYS A 79 3.07 -14.85 9.11
N PRO A 80 1.90 -14.27 8.80
CA PRO A 80 0.82 -14.10 9.76
C PRO A 80 0.29 -15.46 10.22
N GLN A 81 0.06 -15.62 11.51
CA GLN A 81 -0.51 -16.86 12.07
C GLN A 81 -2.01 -16.99 11.78
N ARG A 82 -2.69 -15.86 11.62
CA ARG A 82 -4.12 -15.82 11.33
C ARG A 82 -4.41 -14.68 10.37
N VAL A 83 -5.04 -15.03 9.24
CA VAL A 83 -5.59 -14.11 8.25
C VAL A 83 -7.08 -14.33 8.21
N VAL A 84 -7.87 -13.27 8.41
CA VAL A 84 -9.34 -13.35 8.38
C VAL A 84 -9.88 -12.22 7.53
N VAL A 85 -10.73 -12.56 6.58
CA VAL A 85 -11.52 -11.61 5.80
C VAL A 85 -12.98 -11.78 6.15
N LEU A 86 -13.62 -10.66 6.50
CA LEU A 86 -14.98 -10.63 7.02
C LEU A 86 -15.73 -9.44 6.42
N PRO A 87 -16.98 -9.60 5.96
CA PRO A 87 -17.81 -8.45 5.65
C PRO A 87 -18.20 -7.72 6.95
N LYS A 88 -18.00 -6.40 6.98
CA LYS A 88 -18.41 -5.52 8.08
C LYS A 88 -19.44 -4.53 7.54
N ALA A 89 -20.62 -4.50 8.15
CA ALA A 89 -21.65 -3.55 7.76
C ALA A 89 -21.27 -2.12 8.20
N PRO A 90 -21.66 -1.08 7.45
CA PRO A 90 -22.18 -1.09 6.07
C PRO A 90 -21.04 -1.06 5.03
N ASN A 91 -21.10 -1.89 3.98
CA ASN A 91 -20.20 -1.83 2.81
C ASN A 91 -18.69 -1.87 3.07
N HIS A 92 -18.24 -2.47 4.17
CA HIS A 92 -16.83 -2.66 4.45
C HIS A 92 -16.42 -4.12 4.36
N LEU A 93 -15.18 -4.34 3.92
CA LEU A 93 -14.51 -5.62 4.03
C LEU A 93 -13.36 -5.44 5.02
N MET A 94 -13.36 -6.22 6.10
CA MET A 94 -12.32 -6.18 7.11
C MET A 94 -11.34 -7.32 6.86
N LEU A 95 -10.08 -6.96 6.60
CA LEU A 95 -8.95 -7.88 6.59
C LEU A 95 -8.21 -7.74 7.92
N GLN A 96 -8.12 -8.82 8.67
CA GLN A 96 -7.39 -8.87 9.93
C GLN A 96 -6.22 -9.84 9.82
N LEU A 97 -5.03 -9.35 10.14
CA LEU A 97 -3.78 -10.10 10.21
C LEU A 97 -3.33 -10.14 11.68
N GLN A 98 -2.90 -11.29 12.18
CA GLN A 98 -2.37 -11.43 13.55
C GLN A 98 -0.96 -12.02 13.54
N ASN A 99 -0.11 -11.50 14.42
CA ASN A 99 1.27 -11.94 14.64
C ASN A 99 2.10 -11.88 13.35
N PHE A 100 2.03 -10.72 12.69
CA PHE A 100 2.68 -10.42 11.44
C PHE A 100 3.80 -9.41 11.64
N ASP A 101 5.02 -9.71 11.19
CA ASP A 101 6.19 -8.84 11.33
C ASP A 101 6.86 -8.62 9.96
N VAL A 102 7.22 -7.36 9.66
CA VAL A 102 7.95 -6.98 8.45
C VAL A 102 9.15 -6.12 8.83
N GLY A 103 10.33 -6.57 8.42
CA GLY A 103 11.56 -5.79 8.45
C GLY A 103 11.84 -5.24 7.06
N ILE A 104 12.05 -3.93 6.97
CA ILE A 104 12.37 -3.22 5.73
C ILE A 104 13.83 -2.76 5.82
N ASN A 105 14.58 -2.98 4.73
CA ASN A 105 15.88 -2.35 4.54
C ASN A 105 15.75 -1.26 3.48
N THR A 106 16.31 -0.09 3.76
CA THR A 106 16.36 1.06 2.84
C THR A 106 17.77 1.60 2.77
N LYS A 107 18.13 2.25 1.66
CA LYS A 107 19.32 3.10 1.60
C LYS A 107 18.93 4.53 1.94
N ILE A 108 19.78 5.23 2.68
CA ILE A 108 19.60 6.63 3.03
C ILE A 108 20.66 7.43 2.29
N ALA A 109 20.24 8.43 1.53
CA ALA A 109 21.09 9.49 1.01
C ALA A 109 20.65 10.81 1.63
N GLY A 110 21.60 11.66 1.99
CA GLY A 110 21.31 12.98 2.54
C GLY A 110 22.27 14.00 1.95
N HIS A 111 21.77 15.21 1.69
CA HIS A 111 22.62 16.35 1.39
C HIS A 111 22.34 17.43 2.43
N PHE A 112 23.40 17.91 3.05
CA PHE A 112 23.38 18.95 4.07
C PHE A 112 24.11 20.16 3.48
N ASN A 113 23.36 21.18 3.09
CA ASN A 113 23.96 22.45 2.67
C ASN A 113 24.17 23.32 3.91
N LEU A 114 25.38 23.25 4.48
CA LEU A 114 25.85 24.24 5.45
C LEU A 114 26.10 25.56 4.73
N GLY A 115 25.03 26.33 4.51
CA GLY A 115 25.11 27.73 4.12
C GLY A 115 25.63 28.56 5.28
N THR A 116 26.90 28.41 5.68
CA THR A 116 27.52 29.42 6.53
C THR A 116 27.70 30.67 5.66
N PRO A 117 27.10 31.83 5.98
CA PRO A 117 27.52 33.07 5.35
C PRO A 117 28.99 33.26 5.72
N MET A 118 29.88 33.09 4.75
CA MET A 118 31.30 33.41 4.90
C MET A 118 31.43 34.91 5.05
N VAL A 119 31.29 35.40 6.29
CA VAL A 119 31.89 36.66 6.68
C VAL A 119 33.32 36.34 7.08
N THR A 120 34.23 36.60 6.14
CA THR A 120 35.67 36.83 6.34
C THR A 120 36.15 36.82 7.79
N LYS A 121 36.55 35.65 8.29
CA LYS A 121 37.75 35.37 9.10
C LYS A 121 37.62 33.98 9.76
N SER A 122 38.27 33.01 9.13
CA SER A 122 38.84 31.80 9.74
C SER A 122 38.03 31.15 10.87
N VAL A 123 37.12 30.24 10.51
CA VAL A 123 36.76 29.13 11.40
C VAL A 123 36.73 27.88 10.53
N VAL A 124 37.70 26.98 10.75
CA VAL A 124 37.62 25.60 10.26
C VAL A 124 36.49 24.95 11.05
N PRO A 125 35.38 24.46 10.45
CA PRO A 125 34.33 23.82 11.20
C PRO A 125 34.82 22.43 11.61
N SER A 126 35.57 22.33 12.71
CA SER A 126 35.81 21.09 13.43
C SER A 126 34.66 20.88 14.40
N GLY A 127 33.60 20.25 13.93
CA GLY A 127 32.44 19.87 14.74
C GLY A 127 32.03 18.44 14.41
N VAL A 128 31.68 17.67 15.42
CA VAL A 128 31.03 16.37 15.24
C VAL A 128 29.55 16.65 14.98
N LEU A 129 29.09 16.37 13.77
CA LEU A 129 27.69 16.53 13.39
C LEU A 129 26.93 15.25 13.77
N GLN A 130 26.21 15.29 14.89
CA GLN A 130 25.37 14.18 15.33
C GLN A 130 23.97 14.31 14.72
N ILE A 131 23.66 13.45 13.76
CA ILE A 131 22.34 13.38 13.11
C ILE A 131 21.53 12.29 13.83
N ASN A 132 20.54 12.69 14.63
CA ASN A 132 19.61 11.76 15.26
C ASN A 132 18.39 11.59 14.34
N LEU A 133 18.39 10.51 13.54
CA LEU A 133 17.26 10.12 12.71
C LEU A 133 16.22 9.42 13.59
N HIS A 134 15.15 10.13 13.95
CA HIS A 134 13.98 9.51 14.56
C HIS A 134 13.05 8.99 13.45
N GLY A 135 13.03 7.67 13.27
CA GLY A 135 12.04 7.00 12.42
C GLY A 135 10.65 7.09 13.05
N VAL A 136 9.66 7.49 12.25
CA VAL A 136 8.23 7.50 12.59
C VAL A 136 7.66 6.09 12.51
#